data_AF-A0A8J3CG58-F1
#
_entry.id   AF-A0A8J3CG58-F1
#
_cell.length_a   1.000
_cell.length_b   1.000
_cell.length_c   1.000
_cell.angle_alpha   90.00
_cell.angle_beta   90.00
_cell.angle_gamma   90.00
#
_symmetry.space_group_name_H-M   'P 1'
#
loop_
_entity.id
_entity.type
_entity.pdbx_description
1 polymer ?
#
loop_
_entity_poly.entity_id
_entity_poly.type
_entity_poly.pdbx_seq_one_letter_code
_entity_poly.pdbx_strand_id
1 'polypeptide(L)' 'MRIATYAKALLGALAAGLGSLATALTDGTITPAEWIAAAGAALAALGVVYRVRNRPTTPKPVPSVD' A
#
# COMPACT_ATOMS: atom_id res chain seq x y z
N MET A 1 -10.25 14.19 7.75
CA MET A 1 -9.07 13.30 7.71
C MET A 1 -8.22 13.64 6.48
N ARG A 2 -6.89 13.75 6.59
CA ARG A 2 -6.02 13.95 5.42
C ARG A 2 -5.73 12.60 4.77
N ILE A 3 -6.28 12.35 3.58
CA ILE A 3 -6.06 11.10 2.81
C ILE A 3 -4.56 10.80 2.65
N ALA A 4 -3.74 11.84 2.49
CA ALA A 4 -2.28 11.74 2.37
C ALA A 4 -1.61 10.98 3.54
N THR A 5 -2.19 10.99 4.74
CA THR A 5 -1.64 10.25 5.90
C THR A 5 -1.71 8.74 5.71
N TYR A 6 -2.73 8.24 5.01
CA TYR A 6 -2.96 6.80 4.78
C TYR A 6 -2.53 6.33 3.39
N ALA A 7 -2.15 7.24 2.49
CA ALA A 7 -1.76 6.92 1.12
C ALA A 7 -0.72 5.80 1.05
N LYS A 8 0.31 5.83 1.91
CA LYS A 8 1.33 4.78 1.98
C LYS A 8 0.74 3.38 2.24
N ALA A 9 -0.21 3.28 3.18
CA ALA A 9 -0.83 2.01 3.54
C ALA A 9 -1.76 1.50 2.43
N LEU A 10 -2.55 2.40 1.83
CA LEU A 10 -3.42 2.07 0.70
C LEU A 10 -2.62 1.62 -0.53
N LEU A 11 -1.55 2.33 -0.86
CA LEU A 11 -0.66 1.95 -1.97
C LEU A 11 0.02 0.61 -1.70
N GLY A 12 0.45 0.35 -0.46
CA GLY A 12 1.00 -0.96 -0.07
C GLY A 12 -0.01 -2.10 -0.21
N ALA A 13 -1.25 -1.88 0.24
CA ALA A 13 -2.33 -2.84 0.10
C ALA A 13 -2.67 -3.15 -1.36
N LEU A 14 -2.78 -2.09 -2.19
CA LEU A 14 -3.02 -2.23 -3.62
C LEU A 14 -1.88 -2.97 -4.32
N ALA A 15 -0.63 -2.60 -4.04
CA ALA A 15 0.53 -3.26 -4.64
C ALA A 15 0.58 -4.75 -4.28
N ALA A 16 0.33 -5.11 -3.02
CA ALA A 16 0.32 -6.50 -2.57
C ALA A 16 -0.84 -7.30 -3.19
N GLY A 17 -2.06 -6.75 -3.18
CA GLY A 17 -3.24 -7.41 -3.76
C GLY A 17 -3.09 -7.60 -5.28
N LEU A 18 -2.65 -6.56 -5.99
CA LEU A 18 -2.43 -6.63 -7.44
C LEU A 18 -1.26 -7.56 -7.79
N GLY A 19 -0.17 -7.58 -7.02
CA GLY A 19 0.93 -8.51 -7.22
C GLY A 19 0.50 -9.97 -7.05
N SER A 20 -0.35 -10.25 -6.07
CA SER A 20 -0.96 -11.57 -5.87
C SER A 20 -1.84 -11.96 -7.07
N LEU A 21 -2.73 -11.06 -7.52
CA LEU A 21 -3.58 -11.29 -8.69
C LEU A 21 -2.77 -11.47 -9.98
N ALA A 22 -1.67 -10.75 -10.15
CA ALA A 22 -0.80 -10.90 -11.32
C ALA A 22 -0.21 -12.32 -11.38
N THR A 23 0.06 -12.94 -10.23
CA THR A 23 0.53 -14.33 -10.16
C THR A 23 -0.60 -15.31 -10.47
N ALA A 24 -1.80 -15.08 -9.93
CA ALA A 24 -2.98 -15.91 -10.21
C ALA A 24 -3.38 -15.87 -11.68
N LEU A 25 -3.26 -14.72 -12.35
CA LEU A 25 -3.64 -14.57 -13.76
C LEU A 25 -2.76 -15.37 -14.74
N THR A 26 -1.65 -15.96 -14.27
CA THR A 26 -0.67 -16.64 -15.15
C THR A 26 -1.26 -17.85 -15.89
N ASP A 27 -2.27 -18.51 -15.32
CA ASP A 27 -2.97 -19.63 -15.97
C ASP A 27 -4.26 -19.22 -16.71
N GLY A 28 -4.56 -17.92 -16.75
CA GLY A 28 -5.71 -17.35 -17.45
C GLY A 28 -7.04 -17.41 -16.68
N THR A 29 -7.07 -17.95 -15.46
CA THR A 29 -8.29 -18.04 -14.66
C THR A 29 -8.03 -17.68 -13.20
N ILE A 30 -8.89 -16.84 -12.62
CA ILE A 30 -8.80 -16.53 -11.18
C ILE A 30 -9.89 -17.30 -10.44
N THR A 31 -9.47 -18.24 -9.62
CA THR A 31 -10.33 -19.07 -8.78
C THR A 31 -10.77 -18.32 -7.51
N PRO A 32 -11.85 -18.76 -6.85
CA PRO A 32 -12.30 -18.16 -5.58
C PRO A 32 -11.21 -18.20 -4.47
N ALA A 33 -10.38 -19.23 -4.46
CA ALA A 33 -9.28 -19.34 -3.49
C ALA A 33 -8.22 -18.24 -3.69
N GLU A 34 -7.94 -17.88 -4.94
CA GLU A 34 -6.98 -16.83 -5.27
C GLU A 34 -7.52 -15.43 -4.96
N TRP A 35 -8.83 -15.23 -5.10
CA TRP A 35 -9.47 -13.99 -4.61
C TRP A 35 -9.30 -13.83 -3.10
N ILE A 36 -9.46 -14.91 -2.34
CA ILE A 36 -9.21 -14.91 -0.89
C ILE A 36 -7.74 -14.61 -0.61
N ALA A 37 -6.81 -15.22 -1.36
CA ALA A 37 -5.38 -14.98 -1.20
C ALA A 37 -5.00 -13.52 -1.53
N ALA A 38 -5.54 -12.95 -2.60
CA ALA A 38 -5.33 -11.55 -2.98
C ALA A 38 -5.90 -10.57 -1.94
N ALA A 39 -7.12 -10.82 -1.46
CA ALA A 39 -7.72 -10.03 -0.38
C ALA A 39 -6.89 -10.15 0.92
N GLY A 40 -6.45 -11.36 1.26
CA GLY A 40 -5.58 -11.62 2.40
C GLY A 40 -4.25 -10.86 2.30
N ALA A 41 -3.60 -10.90 1.13
CA ALA A 41 -2.37 -10.17 0.87
C ALA A 41 -2.57 -8.65 0.99
N ALA A 42 -3.64 -8.11 0.41
CA ALA A 42 -3.98 -6.69 0.51
C ALA A 42 -4.23 -6.27 1.97
N LEU A 43 -5.00 -7.05 2.73
CA LEU A 43 -5.30 -6.77 4.14
C LEU A 43 -4.07 -6.91 5.04
N ALA A 44 -3.24 -7.93 4.82
CA ALA A 44 -1.99 -8.11 5.55
C ALA A 44 -1.05 -6.91 5.32
N ALA A 45 -0.85 -6.51 4.06
CA ALA A 45 -0.04 -5.35 3.72
C ALA A 45 -0.64 -4.05 4.29
N LEU A 46 -1.97 -3.89 4.19
CA LEU A 46 -2.66 -2.74 4.77
C LEU A 46 -2.37 -2.63 6.27
N GLY A 47 -2.57 -3.71 7.02
CA GLY A 47 -2.36 -3.73 8.48
C GLY A 47 -0.91 -3.46 8.87
N VAL A 48 0.04 -4.14 8.21
CA VAL A 48 1.48 -3.97 8.48
C VAL A 48 1.94 -2.56 8.16
N VAL A 49 1.61 -2.03 6.98
CA VAL A 49 2.07 -0.70 6.54
C VAL A 49 1.37 0.41 7.31
N TYR A 50 0.08 0.25 7.64
CA TYR A 50 -0.66 1.20 8.47
C TYR A 50 -0.01 1.37 9.85
N ARG A 51 0.57 0.31 10.41
CA ARG A 51 1.25 0.38 11.71
C ARG A 51 2.53 1.22 11.67
N VAL A 52 3.14 1.40 10.49
CA VAL A 52 4.37 2.19 10.33
C VAL A 52 4.04 3.68 10.27
N ARG A 53 4.35 4.41 11.34
CA ARG A 53 4.10 5.85 11.45
C ARG A 53 4.93 6.65 10.43
N ASN A 54 4.30 7.61 9.74
CA ASN A 54 5.00 8.54 8.85
C ASN A 54 5.82 9.54 9.67
N ARG A 55 7.04 9.85 9.21
CA ARG A 55 7.85 10.91 9.83
C ARG A 55 7.21 12.27 9.55
N PRO A 56 7.24 13.19 10.52
CA PRO A 56 6.79 14.55 10.28
C PRO A 56 7.66 15.18 9.19
N THR A 57 7.03 15.75 8.17
CA THR A 57 7.72 16.56 7.16
C THR A 57 8.02 17.92 7.77
N THR A 58 9.20 18.10 8.33
CA THR A 58 9.72 19.42 8.70
C THR A 58 10.07 20.17 7.42
N PRO A 59 9.49 21.35 7.15
CA PRO A 59 9.90 22.18 6.01
C PRO A 59 11.39 22.53 6.15
N LYS A 60 12.17 22.34 5.09
CA LYS A 60 13.58 22.75 5.07
C LYS A 60 13.64 24.29 5.15
N PRO A 61 14.46 24.88 6.04
CA PRO A 61 14.64 26.32 6.07
C PRO A 61 15.12 26.82 4.72
N VAL A 62 14.47 27.86 4.19
CA VAL A 62 14.92 28.56 2.99
C VAL A 62 16.06 29.50 3.43
N PRO A 63 17.25 29.45 2.81
CA PRO A 63 18.33 30.37 3.17
C PRO A 63 17.89 31.81 2.89
N SER A 64 18.08 32.70 3.87
CA SER A 64 17.92 34.14 3.67
C SER A 64 19.00 34.62 2.71
N VAL A 65 18.58 35.30 1.64
CA VAL A 65 19.48 36.04 0.76
C VAL A 65 19.64 37.41 1.43
N ASP A 66 20.83 37.64 1.98
CA ASP A 66 21.25 38.96 2.49
C ASP A 66 21.60 39.90 1.32
#